data_AF-X1DQL8-F1
#
_entry.id   AF-X1DQL8-F1
#
_cell.length_a   1.000
_cell.length_b   1.000
_cell.length_c   1.000
_cell.angle_alpha   90.00
_cell.angle_beta   90.00
_cell.angle_gamma   90.00
#
_symmetry.space_group_name_H-M   'P 1'
#
loop_
_entity.id
_entity.type
_entity.pdbx_description
1 polymer ?
#
loop_
_entity_poly.entity_id
_entity_poly.type
_entity_poly.pdbx_seq_one_letter_code
_entity_poly.pdbx_strand_id
1 'polypeptide(L)'
;MACPAITAKKSSSHRLIDWSTREKLQPPESARNVLIINAQKFPPEGDDCDARLICDAYELGWRNFIGFGYRGQRFTGCGMGPDTAGVRIDVYGSSGDYLGSGIDGLEIRVHENAQDQLGQIMKSGKMVIFGDAGQTFMY
;
A
#
# COMPACT_ATOMS: atom_id res chain seq x y z
N MET A 1 -18.69 8.31 -9.27
CA MET A 1 -19.26 7.47 -8.20
C MET A 1 -18.36 7.59 -6.99
N ALA A 2 -18.88 7.95 -5.81
CA ALA A 2 -18.07 8.05 -4.59
C ALA A 2 -17.90 6.65 -3.97
N CYS A 3 -16.65 6.22 -3.75
CA CYS A 3 -16.39 5.01 -2.96
C CYS A 3 -16.83 5.25 -1.51
N PRO A 4 -17.54 4.31 -0.88
CA PRO A 4 -17.97 4.47 0.50
C PRO A 4 -16.75 4.52 1.43
N ALA A 5 -16.77 5.47 2.36
CA ALA A 5 -15.81 5.53 3.46
C ALA A 5 -15.83 4.23 4.27
N ILE A 6 -14.73 3.92 4.95
CA ILE A 6 -14.59 2.71 5.77
C ILE A 6 -15.67 2.59 6.85
N THR A 7 -16.23 3.72 7.28
CA THR A 7 -17.29 3.81 8.30
C THR A 7 -18.71 3.65 7.75
N ALA A 8 -18.88 3.60 6.42
CA ALA A 8 -20.21 3.60 5.81
C ALA A 8 -20.87 2.21 5.92
N LYS A 9 -22.12 2.18 6.41
CA LYS A 9 -22.92 0.94 6.57
C LYS A 9 -23.36 0.27 5.25
N LYS A 10 -22.90 0.76 4.10
CA LYS A 10 -23.30 0.25 2.78
C LYS A 10 -22.37 -0.89 2.37
N SER A 11 -22.90 -2.05 2.02
CA SER A 11 -22.09 -3.15 1.45
C SER A 11 -21.44 -2.69 0.15
N SER A 12 -20.11 -2.82 0.06
CA SER A 12 -19.31 -2.50 -1.12
C SER A 12 -18.03 -3.31 -1.10
N SER A 13 -17.58 -3.75 -2.27
CA SER A 13 -16.29 -4.41 -2.43
C SER A 13 -15.11 -3.49 -2.08
N HIS A 14 -15.31 -2.17 -2.16
CA HIS A 14 -14.29 -1.16 -1.89
C HIS A 14 -14.61 -0.37 -0.63
N ARG A 15 -13.59 -0.09 0.19
CA ARG A 15 -13.65 0.78 1.37
C ARG A 15 -12.58 1.87 1.25
N LEU A 16 -12.96 3.13 1.42
CA LEU A 16 -12.02 4.26 1.41
C LEU A 16 -11.59 4.63 2.83
N ILE A 17 -10.29 4.74 3.06
CA ILE A 17 -9.69 5.29 4.28
C ILE A 17 -8.77 6.46 3.94
N ASP A 18 -8.74 7.44 4.82
CA ASP A 18 -7.90 8.64 4.71
C ASP A 18 -7.32 9.03 6.08
N TRP A 19 -6.51 10.09 6.11
CA TRP A 19 -5.89 10.59 7.35
C TRP A 19 -6.88 10.82 8.50
N SER A 20 -8.08 11.32 8.19
CA SER A 20 -9.11 11.65 9.21
C SER A 20 -9.87 10.43 9.71
N THR A 21 -9.85 9.34 8.95
CA THR A 21 -10.57 8.09 9.24
C THR A 21 -9.63 6.93 9.59
N ARG A 22 -8.31 7.15 9.62
CA ARG A 22 -7.28 6.12 9.87
C ARG A 22 -7.51 5.31 11.15
N GLU A 23 -7.93 5.98 12.22
CA GLU A 23 -8.23 5.34 13.53
C GLU A 23 -9.50 4.46 13.50
N LYS A 24 -10.26 4.49 12.41
CA LYS A 24 -11.48 3.69 12.21
C LYS A 24 -11.25 2.50 11.28
N LEU A 25 -9.99 2.06 11.15
CA LEU A 25 -9.65 0.86 10.42
C LEU A 25 -10.39 -0.36 11.00
N GLN A 26 -10.97 -1.16 10.12
CA GLN A 26 -11.76 -2.33 10.47
C GLN A 26 -11.37 -3.51 9.58
N PRO A 27 -11.59 -4.76 10.02
CA PRO A 27 -11.39 -5.95 9.19
C PRO A 27 -12.22 -5.90 7.89
N PRO A 28 -11.76 -6.53 6.80
CA PRO A 28 -12.55 -6.66 5.59
C PRO A 28 -13.73 -7.62 5.81
N GLU A 29 -14.84 -7.39 5.09
CA GLU A 29 -15.99 -8.31 5.09
C GLU A 29 -15.67 -9.64 4.36
N SER A 30 -14.71 -9.61 3.44
CA SER A 30 -14.28 -10.71 2.58
C SER A 30 -12.85 -10.48 2.08
N ALA A 31 -12.13 -11.56 1.80
CA ALA A 31 -10.79 -11.50 1.22
C ALA A 31 -10.74 -10.79 -0.17
N ARG A 32 -11.88 -10.64 -0.85
CA ARG A 32 -11.99 -9.91 -2.13
C ARG A 32 -12.16 -8.40 -1.96
N ASN A 33 -12.34 -7.92 -0.72
CA ASN A 33 -12.46 -6.49 -0.49
C ASN A 33 -11.14 -5.77 -0.80
N VAL A 34 -11.28 -4.53 -1.28
CA VAL A 34 -10.17 -3.65 -1.63
C VAL A 34 -10.19 -2.46 -0.67
N LEU A 35 -9.07 -2.24 0.04
CA LEU A 35 -8.86 -1.05 0.84
C LEU A 35 -8.26 0.03 -0.05
N ILE A 36 -9.00 1.10 -0.26
CA ILE A 36 -8.54 2.29 -0.97
C ILE A 36 -8.00 3.27 0.07
N ILE A 37 -6.76 3.71 -0.10
CA ILE A 37 -6.06 4.59 0.83
C ILE A 37 -5.75 5.91 0.13
N ASN A 38 -6.28 7.00 0.66
CA ASN A 38 -5.86 8.34 0.24
C ASN A 38 -4.61 8.75 1.03
N ALA A 39 -3.44 8.57 0.42
CA ALA A 39 -2.13 8.81 1.03
C ALA A 39 -1.77 10.31 1.13
N GLN A 40 -2.52 11.21 0.47
CA GLN A 40 -2.12 12.62 0.28
C GLN A 40 -1.82 13.37 1.58
N LYS A 41 -2.50 13.03 2.69
CA LYS A 41 -2.34 13.68 4.00
C LYS A 41 -1.53 12.86 5.01
N PHE A 42 -1.08 11.67 4.63
CA PHE A 42 -0.20 10.88 5.49
C PHE A 42 1.23 11.45 5.44
N PRO A 43 1.94 11.48 6.57
CA PRO A 43 3.35 11.83 6.58
C PRO A 43 4.14 10.82 5.72
N PRO A 44 5.24 11.25 5.09
CA PRO A 44 6.01 10.38 4.20
C PRO A 44 6.72 9.23 4.93
N GLU A 45 6.93 9.35 6.24
CA GLU A 45 7.56 8.35 7.12
C GLU A 45 7.12 8.56 8.57
N GLY A 46 7.55 7.65 9.47
CA GLY A 46 7.21 7.65 10.88
C GLY A 46 6.02 6.74 11.22
N ASP A 47 5.64 6.72 12.49
CA ASP A 47 4.67 5.77 13.03
C ASP A 47 3.25 5.97 12.47
N ASP A 48 2.93 7.18 12.01
CA ASP A 48 1.64 7.56 11.45
C ASP A 48 1.59 7.49 9.91
N CYS A 49 2.61 6.95 9.23
CA CYS A 49 2.63 6.90 7.76
C CYS A 49 1.64 5.88 7.17
N ASP A 50 1.38 5.99 5.86
CA ASP A 50 0.50 5.07 5.14
C ASP A 50 1.02 3.62 5.14
N ALA A 51 2.34 3.43 5.10
CA ALA A 51 2.94 2.10 5.13
C ALA A 51 2.60 1.35 6.43
N ARG A 52 2.59 2.05 7.58
CA ARG A 52 2.15 1.48 8.86
C ARG A 52 0.67 1.12 8.83
N LEU A 53 -0.19 2.00 8.30
CA LEU A 53 -1.62 1.70 8.13
C LEU A 53 -1.85 0.46 7.25
N ILE A 54 -1.06 0.31 6.18
CA ILE A 54 -1.12 -0.85 5.28
C ILE A 54 -0.74 -2.14 6.03
N CYS A 55 0.29 -2.12 6.89
CA CYS A 55 0.65 -3.26 7.74
C CYS A 55 -0.48 -3.61 8.70
N ASP A 56 -1.01 -2.63 9.43
CA ASP A 56 -2.09 -2.86 10.39
C ASP A 56 -3.34 -3.43 9.67
N ALA A 57 -3.64 -2.94 8.47
CA ALA A 57 -4.71 -3.49 7.64
C ALA A 57 -4.42 -4.93 7.18
N TYR A 58 -3.20 -5.22 6.78
CA TYR A 58 -2.79 -6.59 6.41
C TYR A 58 -2.98 -7.57 7.57
N GLU A 59 -2.59 -7.17 8.79
CA GLU A 59 -2.79 -7.95 10.01
C GLU A 59 -4.28 -8.19 10.31
N LEU A 60 -5.15 -7.23 9.99
CA LEU A 60 -6.61 -7.37 10.09
C LEU A 60 -7.23 -8.23 8.98
N GLY A 61 -6.44 -8.73 8.03
CA GLY A 61 -6.90 -9.64 6.97
C GLY A 61 -7.08 -9.00 5.60
N TRP A 62 -6.75 -7.73 5.41
CA TRP A 62 -6.78 -7.10 4.09
C TRP A 62 -5.69 -7.69 3.18
N ARG A 63 -6.03 -7.90 1.91
CA ARG A 63 -5.10 -8.48 0.90
C ARG A 63 -5.01 -7.66 -0.38
N ASN A 64 -5.99 -6.81 -0.67
CA ASN A 64 -5.99 -5.97 -1.88
C ASN A 64 -6.00 -4.50 -1.48
N PHE A 65 -5.03 -3.75 -1.98
CA PHE A 65 -4.83 -2.34 -1.63
C PHE A 65 -4.75 -1.48 -2.89
N ILE A 66 -5.39 -0.32 -2.85
CA ILE A 66 -5.20 0.75 -3.83
C ILE A 66 -4.82 2.01 -3.06
N GLY A 67 -3.55 2.38 -3.10
CA GLY A 67 -3.06 3.63 -2.58
C GLY A 67 -3.07 4.70 -3.66
N PHE A 68 -3.58 5.90 -3.37
CA PHE A 68 -3.54 7.03 -4.31
C PHE A 68 -3.18 8.35 -3.64
N GLY A 69 -2.71 9.31 -4.43
CA GLY A 69 -2.28 10.61 -3.92
C GLY A 69 -0.85 10.60 -3.38
N TYR A 70 -0.04 9.62 -3.79
CA TYR A 70 1.36 9.50 -3.41
C TYR A 70 2.19 10.66 -3.97
N ARG A 71 3.08 11.20 -3.12
CA ARG A 71 3.98 12.33 -3.39
C ARG A 71 5.34 12.15 -2.72
N GLY A 72 5.82 10.91 -2.61
CA GLY A 72 7.07 10.56 -1.93
C GLY A 72 6.91 9.83 -0.60
N GLN A 73 5.74 9.26 -0.29
CA GLN A 73 5.59 8.36 0.87
C GLN A 73 6.50 7.15 0.72
N ARG A 74 7.25 6.84 1.78
CA ARG A 74 8.31 5.84 1.79
C ARG A 74 7.80 4.50 2.35
N PHE A 75 8.55 3.44 2.09
CA PHE A 75 8.34 2.11 2.71
C PHE A 75 7.01 1.42 2.38
N THR A 76 6.27 1.85 1.36
CA THR A 76 5.03 1.18 0.96
C THR A 76 5.29 -0.30 0.64
N GLY A 77 4.56 -1.20 1.29
CA GLY A 77 4.73 -2.65 1.15
C GLY A 77 5.84 -3.27 2.02
N CYS A 78 6.56 -2.48 2.82
CA CYS A 78 7.51 -2.99 3.80
C CYS A 78 6.81 -3.46 5.09
N GLY A 79 7.42 -4.38 5.83
CA GLY A 79 7.02 -4.71 7.20
C GLY A 79 5.81 -5.64 7.35
N MET A 80 5.31 -6.25 6.25
CA MET A 80 4.22 -7.24 6.30
C MET A 80 4.65 -8.64 6.77
N GLY A 81 5.96 -8.86 6.97
CA GLY A 81 6.50 -10.18 7.33
C GLY A 81 6.63 -11.15 6.16
N PRO A 82 6.90 -12.44 6.43
CA PRO A 82 7.12 -13.46 5.40
C PRO A 82 5.81 -13.95 4.76
N ASP A 83 5.94 -14.67 3.65
CA ASP A 83 4.86 -15.44 3.00
C ASP A 83 3.60 -14.61 2.65
N THR A 84 3.81 -13.44 2.05
CA THR A 84 2.77 -12.46 1.64
C THR A 84 2.14 -12.76 0.28
N ALA A 85 2.25 -14.00 -0.22
CA ALA A 85 1.67 -14.40 -1.49
C ALA A 85 0.14 -14.18 -1.50
N GLY A 86 -0.37 -13.60 -2.59
CA GLY A 86 -1.79 -13.23 -2.71
C GLY A 86 -2.14 -11.84 -2.17
N VAL A 87 -1.17 -11.10 -1.62
CA VAL A 87 -1.31 -9.67 -1.33
C VAL A 87 -0.97 -8.87 -2.58
N ARG A 88 -1.76 -7.83 -2.86
CA ARG A 88 -1.53 -6.89 -3.95
C ARG A 88 -1.70 -5.44 -3.50
N ILE A 89 -0.76 -4.59 -3.91
CA ILE A 89 -0.77 -3.13 -3.70
C ILE A 89 -0.63 -2.43 -5.04
N ASP A 90 -1.66 -1.68 -5.45
CA ASP A 90 -1.56 -0.73 -6.55
C ASP A 90 -1.31 0.68 -5.98
N VAL A 91 -0.24 1.33 -6.44
CA VAL A 91 0.19 2.67 -6.00
C VAL A 91 -0.01 3.65 -7.15
N TYR A 92 -0.87 4.65 -6.95
CA TYR A 92 -1.16 5.72 -7.89
C TYR A 92 -0.57 7.05 -7.38
N GLY A 93 0.36 7.59 -8.16
CA GLY A 93 1.21 8.71 -7.77
C GLY A 93 2.64 8.26 -7.52
N SER A 94 3.52 9.23 -7.27
CA SER A 94 4.95 8.98 -7.16
C SER A 94 5.30 8.47 -5.76
N SER A 95 5.75 7.22 -5.66
CA SER A 95 6.19 6.64 -4.39
C SER A 95 7.56 7.17 -3.97
N GLY A 96 7.82 7.19 -2.67
CA GLY A 96 9.13 7.49 -2.10
C GLY A 96 10.04 6.26 -2.03
N ASP A 97 11.19 6.46 -1.39
CA ASP A 97 12.23 5.45 -1.24
C ASP A 97 11.76 4.17 -0.53
N TYR A 98 12.49 3.08 -0.79
CA TYR A 98 12.35 1.78 -0.13
C TYR A 98 10.99 1.10 -0.35
N LEU A 99 10.23 1.48 -1.38
CA LEU A 99 9.01 0.78 -1.73
C LEU A 99 9.32 -0.71 -1.94
N GLY A 100 8.58 -1.57 -1.25
CA GLY A 100 8.72 -3.02 -1.32
C GLY A 100 10.06 -3.57 -0.84
N SER A 101 10.81 -2.86 0.02
CA SER A 101 12.00 -3.43 0.65
C SER A 101 11.64 -4.61 1.57
N GLY A 102 12.38 -5.71 1.45
CA GLY A 102 12.23 -6.92 2.26
C GLY A 102 10.98 -7.74 1.97
N ILE A 103 10.32 -7.55 0.83
CA ILE A 103 9.09 -8.27 0.51
C ILE A 103 9.35 -9.75 0.23
N ASP A 104 8.37 -10.57 0.61
CA ASP A 104 8.38 -12.03 0.43
C ASP A 104 7.00 -12.50 -0.04
N GLY A 105 6.66 -12.25 -1.30
CA GLY A 105 5.54 -12.88 -2.01
C GLY A 105 4.52 -11.92 -2.61
N LEU A 106 4.37 -10.71 -2.08
CA LEU A 106 3.35 -9.76 -2.54
C LEU A 106 3.63 -9.19 -3.94
N GLU A 107 2.57 -8.65 -4.57
CA GLU A 107 2.66 -7.90 -5.82
C GLU A 107 2.49 -6.40 -5.57
N ILE A 108 3.45 -5.57 -6.00
CA ILE A 108 3.33 -4.11 -6.04
C ILE A 108 3.32 -3.61 -7.49
N ARG A 109 2.38 -2.72 -7.81
CA ARG A 109 2.30 -2.04 -9.10
C ARG A 109 2.29 -0.53 -8.90
N VAL A 110 3.28 0.18 -9.43
CA VAL A 110 3.36 1.64 -9.38
C VAL A 110 2.94 2.22 -10.71
N HIS A 111 1.85 2.99 -10.71
CA HIS A 111 1.21 3.61 -11.88
C HIS A 111 1.72 5.05 -12.12
N GLU A 112 2.98 5.31 -11.78
CA GLU A 112 3.74 6.53 -12.07
C GLU A 112 5.24 6.21 -11.83
N ASN A 113 6.04 7.22 -11.45
CA ASN A 113 7.44 7.06 -11.11
C ASN A 113 7.61 6.53 -9.68
N ALA A 114 8.72 5.84 -9.44
CA ALA A 114 9.14 5.40 -8.12
C ALA A 114 10.57 5.89 -7.86
N GLN A 115 10.86 6.36 -6.65
CA GLN A 115 12.18 6.88 -6.26
C GLN A 115 13.21 5.75 -6.08
N ASP A 116 14.05 5.81 -5.03
CA ASP A 116 15.23 4.97 -4.91
C ASP A 116 14.97 3.72 -4.05
N GLN A 117 15.88 2.75 -4.13
CA GLN A 117 15.95 1.57 -3.24
C GLN A 117 14.71 0.66 -3.31
N LEU A 118 14.08 0.60 -4.48
CA LEU A 118 12.89 -0.21 -4.71
C LEU A 118 13.23 -1.70 -4.62
N GLY A 119 12.46 -2.46 -3.84
CA GLY A 119 12.63 -3.91 -3.76
C GLY A 119 13.96 -4.37 -3.16
N GLN A 120 14.64 -3.52 -2.38
CA GLN A 120 15.87 -3.91 -1.69
C GLN A 120 15.64 -5.19 -0.88
N ILE A 121 16.58 -6.13 -0.89
CA ILE A 121 16.52 -7.42 -0.17
C ILE A 121 15.22 -8.21 -0.39
N MET A 122 14.57 -8.05 -1.56
CA MET A 122 13.39 -8.81 -1.95
C MET A 122 13.69 -10.31 -2.02
N LYS A 123 12.91 -11.12 -1.31
CA LYS A 123 13.03 -12.60 -1.33
C LYS A 123 12.19 -13.22 -2.44
N SER A 124 10.94 -12.80 -2.59
CA SER A 124 10.01 -13.29 -3.61
C SER A 124 8.88 -12.29 -3.85
N GLY A 125 8.11 -12.46 -4.94
CA GLY A 125 6.96 -11.60 -5.27
C GLY A 125 7.08 -10.98 -6.65
N LYS A 126 6.36 -9.87 -6.87
CA LYS A 126 6.37 -9.15 -8.15
C LYS A 126 6.32 -7.64 -7.97
N MET A 127 7.16 -6.93 -8.69
CA MET A 127 7.16 -5.48 -8.73
C MET A 127 7.06 -4.99 -10.18
N VAL A 128 6.12 -4.09 -10.46
CA VAL A 128 5.92 -3.50 -11.79
C VAL A 128 5.90 -1.98 -11.63
N ILE A 129 6.80 -1.29 -12.33
CA ILE A 129 6.83 0.18 -12.39
C ILE A 129 6.43 0.57 -13.81
N PHE A 130 5.36 1.34 -13.95
CA PHE A 130 4.86 1.80 -15.26
C PHE A 130 5.52 3.12 -15.71
N GLY A 131 6.12 3.87 -14.79
CA GLY A 131 6.96 5.04 -15.07
C GLY A 131 8.45 4.76 -14.91
N ASP A 132 9.19 5.77 -14.48
CA ASP A 132 10.62 5.67 -14.23
C ASP A 132 10.91 5.09 -12.84
N ALA A 133 11.98 4.30 -12.74
CA ALA A 133 12.54 3.84 -11.46
C ALA A 133 13.82 4.63 -11.15
N GLY A 134 13.96 5.09 -9.92
CA GLY A 134 15.17 5.73 -9.41
C GLY A 134 16.35 4.77 -9.27
N GLN A 135 17.39 5.23 -8.59
CA GLN A 135 18.60 4.44 -8.39
C GLN A 135 18.33 3.23 -7.48
N THR A 136 19.14 2.18 -7.67
CA THR A 136 19.18 0.97 -6.82
C THR A 136 17.88 0.17 -6.79
N PHE A 137 17.60 -0.52 -7.91
CA PHE A 137 16.43 -1.38 -8.09
C PHE A 137 16.78 -2.86 -7.83
N MET A 138 16.09 -3.51 -6.88
CA MET A 138 16.21 -4.94 -6.55
C MET A 138 17.65 -5.42 -6.24
N TYR A 139 18.31 -4.78 -5.29
CA TYR A 139 19.66 -5.18 -4.83
C TYR A 139 19.67 -5.77 -3.41
#